data_AF-T1AAY2-F1
#
_entry.id   AF-T1AAY2-F1
#
_cell.length_a   1.000
_cell.length_b   1.000
_cell.length_c   1.000
_cell.angle_alpha   90.00
_cell.angle_beta   90.00
_cell.angle_gamma   90.00
#
_symmetry.space_group_name_H-M   'P 1'
#
loop_
_entity.id
_entity.type
_entity.pdbx_description
1 polymer ?
#
loop_
_entity_poly.entity_id
_entity_poly.type
_entity_poly.pdbx_seq_one_letter_code
_entity_poly.pdbx_strand_id
1 'polypeptide(L)'
;AGMKRLGLEHKITEWLSVSDILPAIGQGALGLEYREHDAGTRTIASKLFHAETHIAVSAERGVMKSLAGGCQLPVAAYATVKRSGWVQLEARVMSLSGDRILNGKSDRAFRGSH
;
A
#
# COMPACT_ATOMS: atom_id res chain seq x y z
N ALA A 1 11.81 -4.65 -0.88
CA ALA A 1 12.03 -3.90 0.38
C ALA A 1 12.72 -4.74 1.46
N GLY A 2 12.16 -5.90 1.87
CA GLY A 2 12.77 -6.75 2.91
C GLY A 2 14.21 -7.19 2.60
N MET A 3 14.45 -7.73 1.40
CA MET A 3 15.80 -8.11 0.95
C MET A 3 16.81 -6.96 1.04
N LYS A 4 16.40 -5.74 0.65
CA LYS A 4 17.22 -4.52 0.77
C LYS A 4 17.59 -4.22 2.23
N ARG A 5 16.59 -4.23 3.11
CA ARG A 5 16.76 -3.96 4.55
C ARG A 5 17.67 -4.97 5.24
N LEU A 6 17.71 -6.21 4.74
CA LEU A 6 18.56 -7.29 5.25
C LEU A 6 19.95 -7.33 4.59
N GLY A 7 20.26 -6.43 3.63
CA GLY A 7 21.52 -6.47 2.88
C GLY A 7 21.64 -7.67 1.92
N LEU A 8 20.53 -8.31 1.58
CA LEU A 8 20.46 -9.52 0.75
C LEU A 8 20.10 -9.23 -0.71
N GLU A 9 20.31 -7.99 -1.19
CA GLU A 9 19.96 -7.62 -2.58
C GLU A 9 20.68 -8.48 -3.62
N HIS A 10 21.90 -8.95 -3.31
CA HIS A 10 22.68 -9.86 -4.15
C HIS A 10 22.01 -11.22 -4.39
N LYS A 11 20.98 -11.59 -3.61
CA LYS A 11 20.20 -12.81 -3.80
C LYS A 11 18.99 -12.62 -4.74
N ILE A 12 18.71 -11.40 -5.18
CA ILE A 12 17.58 -11.11 -6.06
C ILE A 12 17.96 -11.53 -7.48
N THR A 13 17.27 -12.54 -8.02
CA THR A 13 17.46 -13.01 -9.39
C THR A 13 16.73 -12.15 -10.41
N GLU A 14 15.61 -11.53 -10.00
CA GLU A 14 14.76 -10.74 -10.88
C GLU A 14 13.96 -9.68 -10.09
N TRP A 15 13.74 -8.53 -10.73
CA TRP A 15 12.82 -7.50 -10.24
C TRP A 15 11.54 -7.56 -11.06
N LEU A 16 10.44 -8.01 -10.44
CA LEU A 16 9.14 -8.08 -11.09
C LEU A 16 8.51 -6.69 -11.14
N SER A 17 8.02 -6.29 -12.31
CA SER A 17 7.36 -5.00 -12.46
C SER A 17 5.95 -5.01 -11.85
N VAL A 18 5.41 -3.84 -11.54
CA VAL A 18 4.05 -3.69 -11.03
C VAL A 18 3.00 -4.17 -12.03
N SER A 19 3.29 -4.10 -13.34
CA SER A 19 2.45 -4.67 -14.39
C SER A 19 2.42 -6.20 -14.38
N ASP A 20 3.54 -6.84 -14.02
CA ASP A 20 3.64 -8.30 -13.96
C ASP A 20 2.95 -8.83 -12.70
N ILE A 21 3.35 -8.29 -11.54
CA ILE A 21 2.79 -8.65 -10.23
C ILE A 21 2.44 -7.38 -9.46
N LEU A 22 1.13 -7.20 -9.25
CA LEU A 22 0.64 -6.11 -8.43
C LEU A 22 1.07 -6.35 -6.96
N PRO A 23 1.71 -5.36 -6.30
CA PRO A 23 2.14 -5.48 -4.92
C PRO A 23 1.01 -5.81 -3.93
N ALA A 24 1.38 -6.45 -2.83
CA ALA A 24 0.48 -6.54 -1.68
C ALA A 24 0.22 -5.14 -1.09
N ILE A 25 -0.95 -4.99 -0.47
CA ILE A 25 -1.36 -3.72 0.16
C ILE A 25 -0.32 -3.29 1.20
N GLY A 26 0.20 -2.07 1.07
CA GLY A 26 1.22 -1.51 1.94
C GLY A 26 2.62 -2.12 1.79
N GLN A 27 2.88 -2.93 0.76
CA GLN A 27 4.16 -3.61 0.60
C GLN A 27 5.33 -2.62 0.57
N GLY A 28 6.25 -2.79 1.51
CA GLY A 28 7.44 -1.95 1.61
C GLY A 28 7.25 -0.69 2.46
N ALA A 29 6.03 -0.32 2.85
CA ALA A 29 5.81 0.70 3.87
C ALA A 29 6.12 0.16 5.28
N LEU A 30 6.43 1.06 6.21
CA LEU A 30 6.52 0.77 7.64
C LEU A 30 5.44 1.59 8.36
N GLY A 31 4.60 0.91 9.14
CA GLY A 31 3.63 1.56 10.01
C GLY A 31 4.18 1.72 11.42
N LEU A 32 3.80 2.81 12.10
CA LEU A 32 4.08 3.03 13.51
C LEU A 32 2.74 3.15 14.24
N GLU A 33 2.52 2.29 15.23
CA GLU A 33 1.32 2.30 16.06
C GLU A 33 1.67 2.80 17.46
N TYR A 34 0.83 3.67 18.00
CA TYR A 34 0.98 4.24 19.33
C TYR A 34 -0.40 4.50 19.93
N ARG A 35 -0.45 4.71 21.25
CA ARG A 35 -1.71 4.98 21.96
C ARG A 35 -2.25 6.35 21.57
N GLU A 36 -3.55 6.44 21.33
CA GLU A 36 -4.22 7.67 20.87
C GLU A 36 -3.95 8.90 21.76
N HIS A 37 -3.87 8.71 23.07
CA HIS A 37 -3.66 9.79 24.05
C HIS A 37 -2.18 10.03 24.44
N ASP A 38 -1.22 9.45 23.71
CA ASP A 38 0.22 9.62 23.96
C ASP A 38 0.81 10.76 23.10
N ALA A 39 0.63 12.00 23.57
CA ALA A 39 1.07 13.19 22.85
C ALA A 39 2.60 13.26 22.64
N GLY A 40 3.37 12.70 23.57
CA GLY A 40 4.82 12.61 23.48
C GLY A 40 5.25 11.75 22.28
N THR A 41 4.69 10.53 22.19
CA THR A 41 4.96 9.62 21.08
C THR A 41 4.45 10.19 19.74
N ARG A 42 3.27 10.82 19.72
CA ARG A 42 2.74 11.50 18.53
C ARG A 42 3.70 12.55 17.97
N THR A 43 4.33 13.33 18.84
CA THR A 43 5.28 14.39 18.45
C THR A 43 6.55 13.82 17.82
N ILE A 44 6.99 12.63 18.24
CA ILE A 44 8.14 11.96 17.65
C ILE A 44 7.74 11.29 16.33
N ALA A 45 6.62 10.57 16.31
CA ALA A 45 6.13 9.86 15.13
C ALA A 45 5.84 10.81 13.95
N SER A 46 5.37 12.04 14.22
CA SER A 46 5.13 13.04 13.16
C SER A 46 6.38 13.41 12.38
N LYS A 47 7.58 13.31 12.98
CA LYS A 47 8.86 13.55 12.29
C LYS A 47 9.24 12.44 11.31
N LEU A 48 8.68 11.24 11.49
CA LEU A 48 8.90 10.08 10.63
C LEU A 48 7.78 9.93 9.57
N PHE A 49 6.77 10.78 9.63
CA PHE A 49 5.61 10.72 8.75
C PHE A 49 5.97 11.15 7.32
N HIS A 50 5.68 10.27 6.36
CA HIS A 50 5.80 10.57 4.95
C HIS A 50 4.41 10.65 4.31
N ALA A 51 3.97 11.86 3.96
CA ALA A 51 2.60 12.14 3.52
C ALA A 51 2.20 11.35 2.27
N GLU A 52 3.06 11.28 1.26
CA GLU A 52 2.74 10.56 0.01
C GLU A 52 2.57 9.05 0.25
N THR A 53 3.44 8.45 1.07
CA THR A 53 3.30 7.03 1.45
C THR A 53 2.03 6.81 2.25
N HIS A 54 1.70 7.69 3.19
CA HIS A 54 0.47 7.57 3.97
C HIS A 54 -0.77 7.61 3.07
N ILE A 55 -0.81 8.54 2.10
CA ILE A 55 -1.90 8.65 1.14
C ILE A 55 -2.03 7.39 0.30
N ALA A 56 -0.92 6.91 -0.28
CA ALA A 56 -0.91 5.71 -1.11
C ALA A 56 -1.40 4.47 -0.32
N VAL A 57 -0.80 4.21 0.84
CA VAL A 57 -1.16 3.07 1.69
C VAL A 57 -2.61 3.17 2.20
N SER A 58 -3.10 4.38 2.48
CA SER A 58 -4.50 4.59 2.86
C SER A 58 -5.46 4.24 1.73
N ALA A 59 -5.15 4.62 0.49
CA ALA A 59 -5.94 4.27 -0.68
C ALA A 59 -5.96 2.74 -0.90
N GLU A 60 -4.81 2.08 -0.78
CA GLU A 60 -4.68 0.63 -0.89
C GLU A 60 -5.49 -0.11 0.20
N ARG A 61 -5.38 0.33 1.47
CA ARG A 61 -6.17 -0.22 2.59
C ARG A 61 -7.67 0.02 2.42
N GLY A 62 -8.06 1.09 1.74
CA GLY A 62 -9.45 1.34 1.34
C GLY A 62 -10.03 0.19 0.53
N VAL A 63 -9.26 -0.39 -0.39
CA VAL A 63 -9.68 -1.56 -1.18
C VAL A 63 -9.96 -2.76 -0.28
N MET A 64 -9.03 -3.09 0.62
CA MET A 64 -9.19 -4.20 1.56
C MET A 64 -10.42 -4.01 2.46
N LYS A 65 -10.62 -2.78 2.97
CA LYS A 65 -11.77 -2.43 3.82
C LYS A 65 -13.09 -2.57 3.07
N SER A 66 -13.16 -2.11 1.82
CA SER A 66 -14.37 -2.21 0.99
C SER A 66 -14.76 -3.63 0.63
N LEU A 67 -13.79 -4.55 0.55
CA LEU A 67 -14.04 -5.96 0.26
C LEU A 67 -14.34 -6.80 1.52
N ALA A 68 -14.48 -6.17 2.69
CA ALA A 68 -14.56 -6.82 4.01
C ALA A 68 -13.45 -7.87 4.22
N GLY A 69 -12.29 -7.63 3.60
CA GLY A 69 -11.22 -8.61 3.49
C GLY A 69 -10.25 -8.60 4.66
N GLY A 70 -9.73 -9.78 4.98
CA GLY A 70 -8.55 -9.96 5.83
C GLY A 70 -7.29 -10.24 5.01
N CYS A 71 -6.15 -10.39 5.70
CA CYS A 71 -4.85 -10.65 5.07
C CYS A 71 -4.76 -11.95 4.25
N GLN A 72 -5.75 -12.85 4.38
CA GLN A 72 -5.80 -14.12 3.67
C GLN A 72 -6.57 -14.05 2.34
N LEU A 73 -7.20 -12.91 2.03
CA LEU A 73 -7.84 -12.77 0.73
C LEU A 73 -6.78 -12.53 -0.36
N PRO A 74 -6.91 -13.17 -1.53
CA PRO A 74 -6.04 -12.95 -2.68
C PRO A 74 -6.36 -11.60 -3.35
N VAL A 75 -6.05 -10.52 -2.64
CA VAL A 75 -6.28 -9.13 -3.02
C VAL A 75 -4.94 -8.39 -3.04
N ALA A 76 -4.68 -7.69 -4.13
CA ALA A 76 -3.56 -6.78 -4.28
C ALA A 76 -4.08 -5.38 -4.60
N ALA A 77 -3.40 -4.36 -4.10
CA ALA A 77 -3.66 -2.99 -4.51
C ALA A 77 -2.39 -2.17 -4.40
N TYR A 78 -2.18 -1.27 -5.35
CA TYR A 78 -1.02 -0.40 -5.42
C TYR A 78 -1.44 1.00 -5.83
N ALA A 79 -1.09 1.98 -5.00
CA ALA A 79 -1.38 3.38 -5.23
C ALA A 79 -0.11 4.18 -5.50
N THR A 80 -0.19 5.13 -6.43
CA THR A 80 0.89 6.07 -6.72
C THR A 80 0.36 7.49 -6.66
N VAL A 81 0.97 8.32 -5.82
CA VAL A 81 0.68 9.76 -5.74
C VAL A 81 1.44 10.46 -6.86
N LYS A 82 0.73 11.19 -7.72
CA LYS A 82 1.30 11.99 -8.82
C LYS A 82 1.59 13.41 -8.32
N ARG A 83 2.55 14.07 -8.97
CA ARG A 83 2.88 15.49 -8.71
C ARG A 83 1.69 16.45 -8.87
N SER A 84 0.66 16.07 -9.62
CA SER A 84 -0.59 16.83 -9.78
C SER A 84 -1.51 16.79 -8.55
N GLY A 85 -1.18 16.02 -7.51
CA GLY A 85 -2.07 15.76 -6.36
C GLY A 85 -3.11 14.66 -6.62
N TRP A 86 -3.01 13.96 -7.75
CA TRP A 86 -3.86 12.81 -8.07
C TRP A 86 -3.26 11.51 -7.54
N VAL A 87 -4.14 10.58 -7.19
CA VAL A 87 -3.79 9.22 -6.76
C VAL A 87 -4.31 8.25 -7.80
N GLN A 88 -3.37 7.60 -8.48
CA GLN A 88 -3.66 6.45 -9.32
C GLN A 88 -3.66 5.20 -8.44
N LEU A 89 -4.76 4.47 -8.41
CA LEU A 89 -4.93 3.23 -7.66
C LEU A 89 -5.26 2.11 -8.63
N GLU A 90 -4.50 1.02 -8.55
CA GLU A 90 -4.80 -0.24 -9.22
C GLU A 90 -5.09 -1.30 -8.18
N ALA A 91 -6.07 -2.16 -8.45
CA ALA A 91 -6.48 -3.23 -7.56
C ALA A 91 -6.79 -4.51 -8.36
N ARG A 92 -6.50 -5.65 -7.73
CA ARG A 92 -6.77 -6.97 -8.29
C ARG A 92 -7.35 -7.88 -7.22
N VAL A 93 -8.41 -8.61 -7.55
CA VAL A 93 -9.03 -9.63 -6.71
C VAL A 93 -9.02 -10.93 -7.50
N MET A 94 -8.54 -12.01 -6.89
CA MET A 94 -8.44 -13.31 -7.56
C MET A 94 -9.30 -14.35 -6.86
N SER A 95 -9.73 -15.39 -7.55
CA SER A 95 -10.24 -16.59 -6.87
C SER A 95 -9.10 -17.32 -6.17
N LEU A 96 -9.42 -18.14 -5.15
CA LEU A 96 -8.41 -18.98 -4.48
C LEU A 96 -7.74 -19.97 -5.43
N SER A 97 -8.47 -20.44 -6.44
CA SER A 97 -7.98 -21.28 -7.53
C SER A 97 -7.13 -20.53 -8.58
N GLY A 98 -7.17 -19.19 -8.58
CA GLY A 98 -6.48 -18.35 -9.57
C GLY A 98 -7.12 -18.35 -10.97
N ASP A 99 -8.21 -19.08 -11.18
CA ASP A 99 -8.92 -19.18 -12.46
C ASP A 99 -9.75 -17.94 -12.81
N ARG A 100 -9.97 -17.04 -11.85
CA ARG A 100 -10.70 -15.78 -12.04
C ARG A 100 -9.93 -14.62 -11.46
N ILE A 101 -9.88 -13.54 -12.23
CA ILE A 101 -9.21 -12.30 -11.85
C ILE A 101 -10.13 -11.12 -12.20
N LEU A 102 -10.43 -10.30 -11.20
CA LEU A 102 -11.08 -9.01 -11.38
C LEU A 102 -10.04 -7.90 -11.21
N ASN A 103 -10.03 -6.95 -12.13
CA ASN A 103 -9.12 -5.80 -12.10
C ASN A 103 -9.94 -4.52 -11.96
N GLY A 104 -9.44 -3.58 -11.17
CA GLY A 104 -10.00 -2.24 -11.04
C GLY A 104 -8.89 -1.20 -11.10
N LYS A 105 -9.18 -0.06 -11.73
CA LYS A 105 -8.30 1.11 -11.73
C LYS A 105 -9.11 2.37 -11.44
N SER A 106 -8.50 3.31 -10.74
CA SER A 106 -9.06 4.62 -10.48
C SER A 106 -7.95 5.66 -10.51
N ASP A 107 -8.26 6.86 -11.00
CA ASP A 107 -7.39 8.02 -10.91
C ASP A 107 -8.24 9.19 -10.40
N ARG A 108 -7.91 9.71 -9.22
CA ARG A 108 -8.70 10.77 -8.57
C ARG A 108 -7.81 11.74 -7.82
N ALA A 109 -8.20 13.01 -7.79
CA ALA A 109 -7.61 13.99 -6.89
C ALA A 109 -7.73 13.53 -5.43
N PHE A 110 -6.63 13.61 -4.66
CA PHE A 110 -6.68 13.34 -3.23
C PHE A 110 -7.48 14.45 -2.54
N ARG A 111 -8.66 14.11 -2.04
CA ARG A 111 -9.40 14.98 -1.11
C ARG A 111 -9.03 14.53 0.29
N GLY A 112 -8.06 15.20 0.91
CA GLY A 112 -7.72 14.94 2.29
C GLY A 112 -8.97 15.01 3.17
N SER A 113 -9.22 13.98 3.97
CA SER A 113 -10.17 14.07 5.07
C SER A 113 -9.53 14.98 6.13
N HIS A 114 -10.12 16.16 6.32
CA HIS A 114 -9.89 17.00 7.49
C HIS A 114 -10.21 16.24 8.78
#